data_AF-A0A354CJR0-F1
#
_entry.id   AF-A0A354CJR0-F1
#
_cell.length_a   1.000
_cell.length_b   1.000
_cell.length_c   1.000
_cell.angle_alpha   90.00
_cell.angle_beta   90.00
_cell.angle_gamma   90.00
#
_symmetry.space_group_name_H-M   'P 1'
#
loop_
_entity.id
_entity.type
_entity.pdbx_description
1 polymer ?
#
loop_
_entity_poly.entity_id
_entity_poly.type
_entity_poly.pdbx_seq_one_letter_code
_entity_poly.pdbx_strand_id
1 'polypeptide(L)'
;MCYYKYTLNESGQEERYASMVKVYFDKLYRYPRKAEHAFVAIPLKKGELKDIEGVSILQNKEPVPMQGKVTSRYDDGSVRYMFLRFMADLPANKGCELECEFNSDRFSDYNVMNVSRTDSGFIVNAGELLYEVKNNSGHIFENIECAGMKYTAKQFVGPVLKDGNGTTYEARVGEWRVVEQGPLVSILAANGTNITDNDDKHVDFELRITAYAGKPWVEVSYRIINTTYEPLRLTSLVFYIKADVSKQMDASLEQMNFDTDTDSTGCGDGAIDNSETKGPVYHTRGIHDLAMLEERTPVSNIRTCAGSSNYKTDFYIGTGGEQVNKTVTAHFLQKEANEHFAEVIYGTFFADRTDSNGGICATIFQAQQNYPKAVKADANGIAVMLVPEELEDVVMQSGMAREQKFLLHLHRPDETLASLDNRSLIYQMPDRPHIDPEVFKRAQVFPDIFSDVVNENFEIGMAARADAHSRSYGMLNWGDSPDPGYTQQGRGNGEQVWSNNEYDYPHSCAMQYARTGIRRFLDYNFVSASHWMDVDVCHYSKDPLR
;
A
#
# COMPACT_ATOMS: atom_id res chain seq x y z
N MET A 1 3.21 25.01 -9.35
CA MET A 1 1.82 24.70 -9.72
C MET A 1 1.74 24.66 -11.24
N CYS A 2 1.69 23.47 -11.83
CA CYS A 2 1.29 23.33 -13.24
C CYS A 2 -0.23 23.41 -13.27
N TYR A 3 -0.78 24.59 -13.54
CA TYR A 3 -2.19 24.70 -13.86
C TYR A 3 -2.39 24.08 -15.25
N TYR A 4 -3.15 22.98 -15.31
CA TYR A 4 -3.70 22.51 -16.58
C TYR A 4 -4.53 23.67 -17.14
N LYS A 5 -4.03 24.27 -18.23
CA LYS A 5 -4.81 25.25 -18.99
C LYS A 5 -6.01 24.50 -19.56
N TYR A 6 -7.19 24.79 -19.01
CA TYR A 6 -8.46 24.47 -19.66
C TYR A 6 -8.40 25.02 -21.08
N THR A 7 -8.21 24.13 -22.04
CA THR A 7 -8.26 24.50 -23.46
C THR A 7 -9.71 24.33 -23.90
N LEU A 8 -10.53 25.32 -23.56
CA LEU A 8 -11.83 25.49 -24.21
C LEU A 8 -11.57 25.77 -25.68
N ASN A 9 -11.91 24.84 -26.58
CA ASN A 9 -12.03 25.13 -28.00
C ASN A 9 -13.08 24.23 -28.68
N GLU A 10 -14.07 24.94 -29.23
CA GLU A 10 -14.93 24.66 -30.37
C GLU A 10 -15.84 23.41 -30.37
N SER A 11 -17.02 23.61 -30.96
CA SER A 11 -18.24 22.80 -30.98
C SER A 11 -18.15 21.41 -31.64
N GLY A 12 -16.98 20.77 -31.60
CA GLY A 12 -16.72 19.40 -32.07
C GLY A 12 -16.17 18.45 -31.00
N GLN A 13 -16.03 18.87 -29.73
CA GLN A 13 -15.52 18.00 -28.66
C GLN A 13 -16.55 17.05 -28.03
N GLU A 14 -17.86 17.34 -28.08
CA GLU A 14 -18.89 16.43 -27.53
C GLU A 14 -18.90 15.06 -28.22
N GLU A 15 -18.67 15.00 -29.55
CA GLU A 15 -18.54 13.73 -30.28
C GLU A 15 -17.22 13.00 -29.97
N ARG A 16 -16.13 13.72 -29.66
CA ARG A 16 -14.81 13.13 -29.40
C ARG A 16 -14.72 12.41 -28.05
N TYR A 17 -15.35 12.94 -27.02
CA TYR A 17 -15.42 12.29 -25.70
C TYR A 17 -16.46 11.17 -25.63
N ALA A 18 -17.40 11.10 -26.58
CA ALA A 18 -18.36 10.01 -26.67
C ALA A 18 -17.70 8.66 -27.00
N SER A 19 -16.45 8.66 -27.49
CA SER A 19 -15.72 7.44 -27.88
C SER A 19 -14.37 7.26 -27.19
N MET A 20 -13.86 8.25 -26.44
CA MET A 20 -12.51 8.20 -25.84
C MET A 20 -12.36 9.07 -24.59
N VAL A 21 -11.59 8.59 -23.60
CA VAL A 21 -11.11 9.35 -22.43
C VAL A 21 -9.59 9.31 -22.37
N LYS A 22 -8.94 10.45 -22.11
CA LYS A 22 -7.50 10.51 -21.86
C LYS A 22 -7.17 10.14 -20.41
N VAL A 23 -6.05 9.43 -20.24
CA VAL A 23 -5.54 8.95 -18.96
C VAL A 23 -4.10 9.45 -18.80
N TYR A 24 -3.87 10.28 -17.78
CA TYR A 24 -2.61 11.01 -17.61
C TYR A 24 -1.81 10.51 -16.41
N PHE A 25 -0.50 10.39 -16.58
CA PHE A 25 0.46 10.17 -15.52
C PHE A 25 1.34 11.40 -15.34
N ASP A 26 1.50 11.84 -14.09
CA ASP A 26 2.39 12.93 -13.73
C ASP A 26 3.88 12.50 -13.85
N LYS A 27 4.76 13.50 -13.95
CA LYS A 27 6.21 13.30 -13.82
C LYS A 27 6.55 12.98 -12.36
N LEU A 28 6.79 11.70 -12.05
CA LEU A 28 7.06 11.24 -10.67
C LEU A 28 8.49 10.69 -10.48
N TYR A 29 8.81 9.56 -11.12
CA TYR A 29 10.02 8.81 -10.77
C TYR A 29 11.22 9.07 -11.68
N ARG A 30 12.41 8.92 -11.09
CA ARG A 30 13.71 9.04 -11.76
C ARG A 30 13.95 7.97 -12.83
N TYR A 31 13.45 6.75 -12.61
CA TYR A 31 13.71 5.59 -13.46
C TYR A 31 12.48 5.21 -14.29
N PRO A 32 12.66 4.63 -15.49
CA PRO A 32 11.54 4.14 -16.28
C PRO A 32 10.89 2.94 -15.58
N ARG A 33 9.59 2.77 -15.76
CA ARG A 33 8.81 1.68 -15.14
C ARG A 33 8.09 0.95 -16.27
N LYS A 34 8.55 -0.25 -16.57
CA LYS A 34 8.07 -1.05 -17.70
C LYS A 34 6.94 -1.97 -17.27
N ALA A 35 5.88 -2.04 -18.09
CA ALA A 35 4.66 -2.76 -17.79
C ALA A 35 4.19 -2.51 -16.34
N GLU A 36 4.20 -1.25 -15.89
CA GLU A 36 3.79 -0.90 -14.53
C GLU A 36 2.27 -1.04 -14.41
N HIS A 37 1.83 -1.74 -13.38
CA HIS A 37 0.39 -1.91 -13.11
C HIS A 37 -0.18 -0.59 -12.61
N ALA A 38 -1.25 -0.14 -13.26
CA ALA A 38 -2.00 1.03 -12.87
C ALA A 38 -3.51 0.72 -12.90
N PHE A 39 -4.30 1.61 -12.31
CA PHE A 39 -5.74 1.54 -12.38
C PHE A 39 -6.37 2.93 -12.48
N VAL A 40 -7.56 2.99 -13.08
CA VAL A 40 -8.36 4.20 -13.18
C VAL A 40 -9.84 3.84 -13.07
N ALA A 41 -10.62 4.70 -12.41
CA ALA A 41 -12.07 4.63 -12.41
C ALA A 41 -12.62 5.73 -13.32
N ILE A 42 -13.42 5.35 -14.31
CA ILE A 42 -13.99 6.29 -15.30
C ILE A 42 -15.51 6.32 -15.11
N PRO A 43 -16.09 7.46 -14.72
CA PRO A 43 -17.54 7.64 -14.72
C PRO A 43 -18.04 7.89 -16.14
N LEU A 44 -19.27 7.48 -16.40
CA LEU A 44 -19.92 7.57 -17.71
C LEU A 44 -21.29 8.21 -17.57
N LYS A 45 -21.73 8.89 -18.62
CA LYS A 45 -23.06 9.49 -18.68
C LYS A 45 -24.13 8.40 -18.85
N LYS A 46 -25.30 8.60 -18.26
CA LYS A 46 -26.46 7.72 -18.47
C LYS A 46 -26.74 7.54 -19.98
N GLY A 47 -26.87 6.29 -20.41
CA GLY A 47 -27.10 5.91 -21.81
C GLY A 47 -25.86 5.86 -22.71
N GLU A 48 -24.67 6.26 -22.22
CA GLU A 48 -23.46 6.36 -23.05
C GLU A 48 -22.89 4.99 -23.47
N LEU A 49 -22.81 4.05 -22.52
CA LEU A 49 -22.17 2.76 -22.73
C LEU A 49 -22.95 1.67 -22.01
N LYS A 50 -23.24 0.54 -22.68
CA LYS A 50 -24.03 -0.57 -22.09
C LYS A 50 -23.16 -1.64 -21.42
N ASP A 51 -21.96 -1.89 -21.93
CA ASP A 51 -20.98 -2.83 -21.38
C ASP A 51 -19.55 -2.36 -21.69
N ILE A 52 -18.55 -3.10 -21.24
CA ILE A 52 -17.14 -2.72 -21.41
C ILE A 52 -16.39 -3.63 -22.38
N GLU A 53 -17.09 -4.44 -23.18
CA GLU A 53 -16.45 -5.40 -24.10
C GLU A 53 -15.66 -4.69 -25.20
N GLY A 54 -16.14 -3.53 -25.67
CA GLY A 54 -15.48 -2.68 -26.64
C GLY A 54 -14.43 -1.73 -26.07
N VAL A 55 -14.19 -1.74 -24.75
CA VAL A 55 -13.28 -0.80 -24.09
C VAL A 55 -11.83 -1.28 -24.21
N SER A 56 -10.93 -0.39 -24.61
CA SER A 56 -9.48 -0.66 -24.69
C SER A 56 -8.68 0.54 -24.20
N ILE A 57 -7.52 0.30 -23.61
CA ILE A 57 -6.55 1.35 -23.29
C ILE A 57 -5.39 1.24 -24.27
N LEU A 58 -5.03 2.36 -24.87
CA LEU A 58 -3.99 2.47 -25.88
C LEU A 58 -2.82 3.31 -25.38
N GLN A 59 -1.61 2.83 -25.63
CA GLN A 59 -0.38 3.59 -25.46
C GLN A 59 0.34 3.65 -26.79
N ASN A 60 0.61 4.87 -27.29
CA ASN A 60 1.15 5.07 -28.65
C ASN A 60 0.30 4.39 -29.75
N LYS A 61 -1.03 4.41 -29.59
CA LYS A 61 -2.02 3.77 -30.49
C LYS A 61 -2.02 2.24 -30.50
N GLU A 62 -1.24 1.59 -29.65
CA GLU A 62 -1.26 0.14 -29.49
C GLU A 62 -1.99 -0.25 -28.21
N PRO A 63 -2.82 -1.32 -28.22
CA PRO A 63 -3.54 -1.74 -27.03
C PRO A 63 -2.58 -2.27 -25.97
N VAL A 64 -2.75 -1.80 -24.74
CA VAL A 64 -2.03 -2.32 -23.59
C VAL A 64 -2.83 -3.45 -22.92
N PRO A 65 -2.16 -4.36 -22.18
CA PRO A 65 -2.85 -5.33 -21.35
C PRO A 65 -3.84 -4.62 -20.41
N MET A 66 -5.08 -5.11 -20.35
CA MET A 66 -6.17 -4.50 -19.58
C MET A 66 -7.03 -5.56 -18.88
N GLN A 67 -7.59 -5.19 -17.72
CA GLN A 67 -8.62 -5.93 -16.99
C GLN A 67 -9.67 -4.93 -16.49
N GLY A 68 -10.92 -5.06 -16.92
CA GLY A 68 -11.99 -4.13 -16.57
C GLY A 68 -13.16 -4.76 -15.82
N LYS A 69 -13.85 -3.96 -15.00
CA LYS A 69 -15.17 -4.33 -14.42
C LYS A 69 -16.10 -3.14 -14.30
N VAL A 70 -17.39 -3.37 -14.48
CA VAL A 70 -18.44 -2.38 -14.17
C VAL A 70 -18.71 -2.41 -12.67
N THR A 71 -18.49 -1.29 -11.98
CA THR A 71 -18.69 -1.19 -10.53
C THR A 71 -20.06 -0.63 -10.17
N SER A 72 -20.72 0.05 -11.11
CA SER A 72 -22.08 0.56 -10.92
C SER A 72 -22.78 0.80 -12.26
N ARG A 73 -24.11 0.66 -12.27
CA ARG A 73 -24.99 0.98 -13.41
C ARG A 73 -26.03 2.04 -13.05
N TYR A 74 -26.59 2.68 -14.06
CA TYR A 74 -27.82 3.46 -13.96
C TYR A 74 -29.05 2.55 -14.01
N ASP A 75 -30.21 3.13 -13.73
CA ASP A 75 -31.55 2.52 -13.81
C ASP A 75 -31.94 2.06 -15.22
N ASP A 76 -31.37 2.63 -16.29
CA ASP A 76 -31.57 2.17 -17.68
C ASP A 76 -30.61 1.02 -18.08
N GLY A 77 -29.84 0.51 -17.11
CA GLY A 77 -28.85 -0.54 -17.28
C GLY A 77 -27.50 -0.07 -17.87
N SER A 78 -27.35 1.19 -18.28
CA SER A 78 -26.05 1.68 -18.78
C SER A 78 -25.01 1.72 -17.68
N VAL A 79 -23.74 1.63 -18.06
CA VAL A 79 -22.61 1.75 -17.14
C VAL A 79 -22.60 3.16 -16.54
N ARG A 80 -22.46 3.24 -15.21
CA ARG A 80 -22.26 4.50 -14.46
C ARG A 80 -20.79 4.69 -14.10
N TYR A 81 -20.16 3.62 -13.62
CA TYR A 81 -18.72 3.57 -13.36
C TYR A 81 -18.13 2.29 -13.92
N MET A 82 -17.00 2.42 -14.61
CA MET A 82 -16.10 1.31 -14.90
C MET A 82 -14.77 1.51 -14.19
N PHE A 83 -14.20 0.41 -13.73
CA PHE A 83 -12.88 0.35 -13.13
C PHE A 83 -11.98 -0.48 -14.03
N LEU A 84 -10.88 0.12 -14.48
CA LEU A 84 -9.94 -0.47 -15.42
C LEU A 84 -8.58 -0.58 -14.75
N ARG A 85 -8.00 -1.78 -14.79
CA ARG A 85 -6.58 -2.02 -14.53
C ARG A 85 -5.87 -2.21 -15.85
N PHE A 86 -4.64 -1.73 -15.94
CA PHE A 86 -3.84 -1.86 -17.15
C PHE A 86 -2.35 -1.82 -16.83
N MET A 87 -1.54 -2.26 -17.79
CA MET A 87 -0.08 -2.11 -17.73
C MET A 87 0.35 -0.95 -18.62
N ALA A 88 1.21 -0.07 -18.13
CA ALA A 88 1.75 1.04 -18.91
C ALA A 88 3.28 1.09 -18.85
N ASP A 89 3.90 1.47 -19.96
CA ASP A 89 5.31 1.84 -19.97
C ASP A 89 5.48 3.31 -19.60
N LEU A 90 5.97 3.57 -18.38
CA LEU A 90 6.09 4.91 -17.86
C LEU A 90 7.53 5.43 -17.99
N PRO A 91 7.73 6.62 -18.59
CA PRO A 91 9.07 7.17 -18.79
C PRO A 91 9.70 7.66 -17.48
N ALA A 92 11.03 7.70 -17.49
CA ALA A 92 11.82 8.38 -16.47
C ALA A 92 11.62 9.90 -16.55
N ASN A 93 11.38 10.57 -15.42
CA ASN A 93 11.38 12.02 -15.28
C ASN A 93 10.46 12.76 -16.28
N LYS A 94 9.37 12.14 -16.73
CA LYS A 94 8.39 12.73 -17.66
C LYS A 94 6.98 12.24 -17.30
N GLY A 95 5.97 13.05 -17.63
CA GLY A 95 4.59 12.60 -17.66
C GLY A 95 4.31 11.71 -18.87
N CYS A 96 3.17 11.03 -18.87
CA CYS A 96 2.72 10.15 -19.93
C CYS A 96 1.21 10.29 -20.14
N GLU A 97 0.74 10.10 -21.37
CA GLU A 97 -0.68 10.13 -21.75
C GLU A 97 -1.02 8.82 -22.46
N LEU A 98 -2.15 8.21 -22.07
CA LEU A 98 -2.77 7.06 -22.70
C LEU A 98 -4.22 7.42 -23.09
N GLU A 99 -4.80 6.65 -24.00
CA GLU A 99 -6.15 6.84 -24.51
C GLU A 99 -7.03 5.63 -24.15
N CYS A 100 -8.17 5.83 -23.49
CA CYS A 100 -9.18 4.81 -23.24
C CYS A 100 -10.29 4.95 -24.28
N GLU A 101 -10.32 4.07 -25.28
CA GLU A 101 -11.36 4.02 -26.32
C GLU A 101 -12.53 3.15 -25.86
N PHE A 102 -13.77 3.55 -26.13
CA PHE A 102 -14.97 2.80 -25.71
C PHE A 102 -15.52 1.85 -26.78
N ASN A 103 -15.13 2.04 -28.03
CA ASN A 103 -15.54 1.25 -29.18
C ASN A 103 -14.29 0.86 -30.01
N SER A 104 -13.34 0.21 -29.37
CA SER A 104 -12.10 -0.23 -30.02
C SER A 104 -12.30 -1.57 -30.74
N ASP A 105 -11.59 -1.74 -31.84
CA ASP A 105 -11.40 -3.02 -32.53
C ASP A 105 -10.02 -3.65 -32.21
N ARG A 106 -9.24 -3.00 -31.34
CA ARG A 106 -7.88 -3.39 -30.96
C ARG A 106 -7.81 -3.76 -29.48
N PHE A 107 -7.37 -4.98 -29.22
CA PHE A 107 -7.26 -5.53 -27.87
C PHE A 107 -5.92 -6.23 -27.68
N SER A 108 -5.39 -6.19 -26.47
CA SER A 108 -4.23 -6.98 -26.08
C SER A 108 -4.67 -8.42 -25.82
N ASP A 109 -3.89 -9.39 -26.31
CA ASP A 109 -4.06 -10.82 -26.04
C ASP A 109 -3.29 -11.30 -24.80
N TYR A 110 -2.74 -10.36 -24.02
CA TYR A 110 -1.94 -10.66 -22.83
C TYR A 110 -2.76 -11.46 -21.80
N ASN A 111 -2.31 -12.68 -21.54
CA ASN A 111 -2.98 -13.57 -20.60
C ASN A 111 -1.95 -14.46 -19.87
N VAL A 112 -1.30 -13.86 -18.87
CA VAL A 112 -0.30 -14.54 -18.03
C VAL A 112 -0.91 -15.06 -16.73
N MET A 113 -1.92 -14.38 -16.19
CA MET A 113 -2.55 -14.74 -14.92
C MET A 113 -3.47 -15.96 -15.07
N ASN A 114 -3.25 -16.97 -14.24
CA ASN A 114 -4.13 -18.13 -14.11
C ASN A 114 -4.42 -18.41 -12.63
N VAL A 115 -5.71 -18.50 -12.29
CA VAL A 115 -6.18 -18.92 -10.97
C VAL A 115 -6.92 -20.23 -11.14
N SER A 116 -6.39 -21.28 -10.51
CA SER A 116 -6.96 -22.64 -10.58
C SER A 116 -7.39 -23.09 -9.18
N ARG A 117 -8.59 -23.65 -9.09
CA ARG A 117 -9.10 -24.24 -7.85
C ARG A 117 -8.48 -25.63 -7.68
N THR A 118 -8.03 -25.94 -6.48
CA THR A 118 -7.60 -27.28 -6.07
C THR A 118 -8.63 -27.90 -5.12
N ASP A 119 -8.45 -29.17 -4.77
CA ASP A 119 -9.34 -29.84 -3.79
C ASP A 119 -9.30 -29.18 -2.41
N SER A 120 -8.23 -28.43 -2.10
CA SER A 120 -7.98 -27.84 -0.79
C SER A 120 -7.77 -26.32 -0.79
N GLY A 121 -7.94 -25.63 -1.91
CA GLY A 121 -7.71 -24.18 -2.01
C GLY A 121 -7.52 -23.70 -3.45
N PHE A 122 -6.47 -22.91 -3.70
CA PHE A 122 -6.20 -22.32 -5.01
C PHE A 122 -4.70 -22.28 -5.32
N ILE A 123 -4.36 -22.42 -6.60
CA ILE A 123 -3.04 -22.11 -7.15
C ILE A 123 -3.19 -20.90 -8.07
N VAL A 124 -2.32 -19.91 -7.89
CA VAL A 124 -2.22 -18.72 -8.71
C VAL A 124 -0.87 -18.68 -9.39
N ASN A 125 -0.89 -18.64 -10.72
CA ASN A 125 0.27 -18.42 -11.56
C ASN A 125 0.16 -17.02 -12.18
N ALA A 126 1.06 -16.13 -11.78
CA ALA A 126 1.17 -14.75 -12.26
C ALA A 126 2.36 -14.57 -13.21
N GLY A 127 2.81 -15.63 -13.89
CA GLY A 127 3.97 -15.66 -14.77
C GLY A 127 5.16 -16.31 -14.08
N GLU A 128 6.15 -15.49 -13.70
CA GLU A 128 7.30 -16.01 -12.95
C GLU A 128 6.95 -16.34 -11.49
N LEU A 129 5.97 -15.63 -10.92
CA LEU A 129 5.48 -15.86 -9.57
C LEU A 129 4.33 -16.88 -9.58
N LEU A 130 4.47 -17.94 -8.80
CA LEU A 130 3.44 -18.95 -8.56
C LEU A 130 3.26 -19.11 -7.06
N TYR A 131 2.03 -19.14 -6.57
CA TYR A 131 1.76 -19.49 -5.18
C TYR A 131 0.52 -20.37 -5.04
N GLU A 132 0.51 -21.15 -3.97
CA GLU A 132 -0.62 -21.97 -3.57
C GLU A 132 -1.09 -21.54 -2.19
N VAL A 133 -2.41 -21.51 -2.01
CA VAL A 133 -3.06 -21.32 -0.72
C VAL A 133 -3.95 -22.51 -0.41
N LYS A 134 -4.05 -22.82 0.88
CA LYS A 134 -4.85 -23.92 1.40
C LYS A 134 -5.89 -23.40 2.39
N ASN A 135 -7.11 -23.90 2.26
CA ASN A 135 -8.21 -23.64 3.18
C ASN A 135 -7.91 -24.23 4.56
N ASN A 136 -8.39 -23.56 5.61
CA ASN A 136 -8.30 -24.05 6.99
C ASN A 136 -6.85 -24.37 7.40
N SER A 137 -5.94 -23.44 7.11
CA SER A 137 -4.49 -23.59 7.28
C SER A 137 -3.93 -22.69 8.39
N GLY A 138 -2.83 -23.10 9.01
CA GLY A 138 -2.04 -22.24 9.91
C GLY A 138 -1.01 -21.36 9.20
N HIS A 139 -0.99 -21.38 7.87
CA HIS A 139 -0.01 -20.69 7.04
C HIS A 139 -0.71 -19.88 5.94
N ILE A 140 -0.16 -18.71 5.63
CA ILE A 140 -0.68 -17.82 4.58
C ILE A 140 -0.42 -18.34 3.15
N PHE A 141 0.63 -19.13 2.97
CA PHE A 141 0.97 -19.81 1.72
C PHE A 141 1.21 -21.30 2.02
N GLU A 142 0.80 -22.19 1.13
CA GLU A 142 1.26 -23.58 1.10
C GLU A 142 2.62 -23.67 0.39
N ASN A 143 2.74 -22.96 -0.74
CA ASN A 143 3.99 -22.70 -1.43
C ASN A 143 3.97 -21.32 -2.08
N ILE A 144 5.15 -20.75 -2.30
CA ILE A 144 5.38 -19.63 -3.20
C ILE A 144 6.73 -19.81 -3.89
N GLU A 145 6.71 -19.64 -5.21
CA GLU A 145 7.82 -19.83 -6.11
C GLU A 145 7.96 -18.59 -6.98
N CYS A 146 9.17 -18.05 -7.10
CA CYS A 146 9.46 -16.91 -7.96
C CYS A 146 10.98 -16.81 -8.14
N ALA A 147 11.44 -16.38 -9.31
CA ALA A 147 12.86 -16.11 -9.54
C ALA A 147 13.80 -17.32 -9.28
N GLY A 148 13.29 -18.55 -9.40
CA GLY A 148 14.03 -19.78 -9.06
C GLY A 148 14.04 -20.12 -7.57
N MET A 149 13.50 -19.25 -6.72
CA MET A 149 13.30 -19.48 -5.29
C MET A 149 12.00 -20.21 -5.02
N LYS A 150 12.01 -21.05 -3.98
CA LYS A 150 10.84 -21.78 -3.51
C LYS A 150 10.78 -21.73 -1.99
N TYR A 151 9.65 -21.26 -1.47
CA TYR A 151 9.33 -21.26 -0.05
C TYR A 151 8.12 -22.15 0.20
N THR A 152 8.13 -22.84 1.34
CA THR A 152 7.04 -23.74 1.77
C THR A 152 6.31 -23.18 2.98
N ALA A 153 5.13 -23.72 3.27
CA ALA A 153 4.25 -23.27 4.35
C ALA A 153 4.97 -22.98 5.67
N LYS A 154 5.85 -23.89 6.12
CA LYS A 154 6.55 -23.77 7.41
C LYS A 154 7.54 -22.61 7.51
N GLN A 155 7.88 -21.99 6.38
CA GLN A 155 8.72 -20.78 6.37
C GLN A 155 7.92 -19.50 6.61
N PHE A 156 6.60 -19.52 6.39
CA PHE A 156 5.72 -18.41 6.71
C PHE A 156 5.02 -18.67 8.04
N VAL A 157 5.40 -17.91 9.06
CA VAL A 157 4.81 -18.02 10.39
C VAL A 157 4.08 -16.73 10.72
N GLY A 158 2.84 -16.87 11.18
CA GLY A 158 2.05 -15.78 11.71
C GLY A 158 0.92 -15.27 10.80
N PRO A 159 0.29 -14.15 11.18
CA PRO A 159 0.72 -13.31 12.28
C PRO A 159 0.66 -14.02 13.63
N VAL A 160 1.66 -13.80 14.47
CA VAL A 160 1.64 -14.15 15.88
C VAL A 160 1.21 -12.89 16.63
N LEU A 161 0.05 -12.96 17.27
CA LEU A 161 -0.50 -11.84 18.05
C LEU A 161 -0.19 -12.05 19.54
N LYS A 162 0.18 -10.99 20.25
CA LYS A 162 0.19 -10.98 21.72
C LYS A 162 -0.68 -9.84 22.26
N ASP A 163 -1.44 -10.14 23.31
CA ASP A 163 -2.26 -9.16 24.00
C ASP A 163 -1.58 -8.57 25.25
N GLY A 164 -2.23 -7.57 25.85
CA GLY A 164 -1.76 -6.87 27.06
C GLY A 164 -1.59 -7.75 28.31
N ASN A 165 -2.10 -8.99 28.30
CA ASN A 165 -1.92 -9.96 29.37
C ASN A 165 -0.79 -10.96 29.09
N GLY A 166 -0.09 -10.80 27.96
CA GLY A 166 0.95 -11.73 27.50
C GLY A 166 0.39 -13.00 26.83
N THR A 167 -0.91 -13.05 26.53
CA THR A 167 -1.51 -14.20 25.84
C THR A 167 -1.09 -14.18 24.38
N THR A 168 -0.58 -15.32 23.88
CA THR A 168 -0.17 -15.47 22.48
C THR A 168 -1.26 -16.18 21.68
N TYR A 169 -1.50 -15.70 20.46
CA TYR A 169 -2.49 -16.24 19.54
C TYR A 169 -1.82 -16.61 18.22
N GLU A 170 -2.19 -17.77 17.68
CA GLU A 170 -1.80 -18.23 16.36
C GLU A 170 -2.93 -17.97 15.35
N ALA A 171 -2.57 -17.47 14.17
CA ALA A 171 -3.53 -17.30 13.09
C ALA A 171 -3.96 -18.63 12.45
N ARG A 172 -5.26 -18.81 12.27
CA ARG A 172 -5.87 -19.85 11.42
C ARG A 172 -6.62 -19.18 10.29
N VAL A 173 -6.18 -19.43 9.07
CA VAL A 173 -6.82 -18.94 7.84
C VAL A 173 -7.95 -19.91 7.47
N GLY A 174 -9.16 -19.40 7.28
CA GLY A 174 -10.34 -20.19 6.90
C GLY A 174 -10.37 -20.53 5.41
N GLU A 175 -11.56 -20.49 4.82
CA GLU A 175 -11.74 -20.80 3.40
C GLU A 175 -11.40 -19.61 2.51
N TRP A 176 -10.59 -19.87 1.48
CA TRP A 176 -10.24 -18.89 0.46
C TRP A 176 -11.38 -18.70 -0.54
N ARG A 177 -11.53 -17.47 -1.02
CA ARG A 177 -12.42 -17.09 -2.11
C ARG A 177 -11.72 -16.14 -3.07
N VAL A 178 -12.11 -16.21 -4.34
CA VAL A 178 -11.67 -15.25 -5.36
C VAL A 178 -12.48 -13.96 -5.19
N VAL A 179 -11.81 -12.85 -4.89
CA VAL A 179 -12.40 -11.50 -4.83
C VAL A 179 -12.30 -10.80 -6.19
N GLU A 180 -11.18 -11.00 -6.86
CA GLU A 180 -10.95 -10.47 -8.21
C GLU A 180 -10.10 -11.46 -9.00
N GLN A 181 -10.45 -11.66 -10.27
CA GLN A 181 -9.67 -12.46 -11.20
C GLN A 181 -9.78 -11.85 -12.59
N GLY A 182 -8.64 -11.73 -13.26
CA GLY A 182 -8.55 -11.40 -14.67
C GLY A 182 -7.10 -11.51 -15.14
N PRO A 183 -6.79 -11.07 -16.38
CA PRO A 183 -5.49 -11.29 -17.01
C PRO A 183 -4.32 -10.56 -16.33
N LEU A 184 -4.59 -9.54 -15.50
CA LEU A 184 -3.56 -8.71 -14.88
C LEU A 184 -3.46 -8.89 -13.37
N VAL A 185 -4.58 -9.05 -12.67
CA VAL A 185 -4.61 -9.08 -11.20
C VAL A 185 -5.54 -10.18 -10.72
N SER A 186 -5.05 -10.92 -9.75
CA SER A 186 -5.86 -11.82 -8.92
C SER A 186 -5.82 -11.36 -7.46
N ILE A 187 -6.98 -11.36 -6.80
CA ILE A 187 -7.11 -11.13 -5.37
C ILE A 187 -7.82 -12.34 -4.77
N LEU A 188 -7.13 -13.07 -3.91
CA LEU A 188 -7.74 -14.07 -3.04
C LEU A 188 -7.96 -13.47 -1.66
N ALA A 189 -9.07 -13.82 -1.01
CA ALA A 189 -9.36 -13.43 0.36
C ALA A 189 -9.80 -14.62 1.20
N ALA A 190 -9.49 -14.60 2.48
CA ALA A 190 -9.99 -15.55 3.47
C ALA A 190 -10.28 -14.82 4.77
N ASN A 191 -11.38 -15.20 5.41
CA ASN A 191 -11.58 -14.84 6.81
C ASN A 191 -10.77 -15.81 7.67
N GLY A 192 -10.26 -15.36 8.79
CA GLY A 192 -9.52 -16.19 9.73
C GLY A 192 -9.62 -15.67 11.14
N THR A 193 -9.02 -16.42 12.05
CA THR A 193 -9.15 -16.18 13.48
C THR A 193 -7.79 -16.39 14.14
N ASN A 194 -7.38 -15.46 15.00
CA ASN A 194 -6.27 -15.64 15.92
C ASN A 194 -6.79 -16.37 17.14
N ILE A 195 -6.30 -17.58 17.38
CA ILE A 195 -6.75 -18.47 18.45
C ILE A 195 -5.64 -18.71 19.45
N THR A 196 -6.02 -18.97 20.70
CA THR A 196 -5.10 -19.49 21.73
C THR A 196 -5.32 -20.99 21.90
N ASP A 197 -4.54 -21.66 22.75
CA ASP A 197 -4.82 -23.04 23.17
C ASP A 197 -6.17 -23.17 23.91
N ASN A 198 -6.75 -22.05 24.35
CA ASN A 198 -8.09 -21.97 24.94
C ASN A 198 -9.09 -21.40 23.92
N ASP A 199 -10.06 -22.23 23.51
CA ASP A 199 -10.99 -21.96 22.39
C ASP A 199 -11.98 -20.79 22.64
N ASP A 200 -12.15 -20.32 23.88
CA ASP A 200 -13.18 -19.32 24.20
C ASP A 200 -12.81 -17.87 23.83
N LYS A 201 -11.52 -17.56 23.62
CA LYS A 201 -11.05 -16.20 23.28
C LYS A 201 -10.35 -16.19 21.93
N HIS A 202 -10.88 -15.38 21.02
CA HIS A 202 -10.32 -15.23 19.69
C HIS A 202 -10.44 -13.80 19.17
N VAL A 203 -9.64 -13.48 18.15
CA VAL A 203 -9.65 -12.19 17.45
C VAL A 203 -9.70 -12.46 15.95
N ASP A 204 -10.76 -12.05 15.28
CA ASP A 204 -10.92 -12.34 13.85
C ASP A 204 -10.12 -11.39 12.96
N PHE A 205 -9.89 -11.84 11.74
CA PHE A 205 -9.27 -11.05 10.69
C PHE A 205 -9.80 -11.41 9.29
N GLU A 206 -9.61 -10.51 8.34
CA GLU A 206 -9.64 -10.81 6.91
C GLU A 206 -8.22 -10.71 6.34
N LEU A 207 -7.79 -11.74 5.62
CA LEU A 207 -6.51 -11.79 4.90
C LEU A 207 -6.77 -11.70 3.40
N ARG A 208 -6.02 -10.86 2.69
CA ARG A 208 -6.03 -10.80 1.22
C ARG A 208 -4.63 -10.95 0.66
N ILE A 209 -4.53 -11.65 -0.46
CA ILE A 209 -3.30 -11.80 -1.25
C ILE A 209 -3.58 -11.27 -2.65
N THR A 210 -2.88 -10.20 -3.02
CA THR A 210 -2.96 -9.60 -4.35
C THR A 210 -1.71 -9.95 -5.14
N ALA A 211 -1.90 -10.58 -6.30
CA ALA A 211 -0.82 -10.87 -7.23
C ALA A 211 -1.01 -10.13 -8.55
N TYR A 212 0.12 -9.74 -9.14
CA TYR A 212 0.19 -8.90 -10.33
C TYR A 212 0.89 -9.67 -11.44
N ALA A 213 0.25 -9.82 -12.59
CA ALA A 213 0.79 -10.55 -13.73
C ALA A 213 2.16 -9.98 -14.15
N GLY A 214 3.11 -10.89 -14.39
CA GLY A 214 4.47 -10.57 -14.80
C GLY A 214 5.32 -9.89 -13.72
N LYS A 215 4.87 -9.82 -12.46
CA LYS A 215 5.63 -9.18 -11.38
C LYS A 215 6.08 -10.20 -10.32
N PRO A 216 7.31 -10.09 -9.80
CA PRO A 216 7.87 -11.02 -8.84
C PRO A 216 7.49 -10.70 -7.38
N TRP A 217 6.30 -10.12 -7.16
CA TRP A 217 5.84 -9.72 -5.84
C TRP A 217 4.36 -9.94 -5.62
N VAL A 218 3.99 -10.09 -4.34
CA VAL A 218 2.60 -10.16 -3.86
C VAL A 218 2.40 -9.14 -2.75
N GLU A 219 1.23 -8.51 -2.70
CA GLU A 219 0.79 -7.73 -1.55
C GLU A 219 -0.02 -8.63 -0.61
N VAL A 220 0.33 -8.60 0.67
CA VAL A 220 -0.44 -9.23 1.74
C VAL A 220 -1.14 -8.12 2.53
N SER A 221 -2.46 -8.19 2.59
CA SER A 221 -3.29 -7.32 3.43
C SER A 221 -3.87 -8.13 4.58
N TYR A 222 -3.69 -7.64 5.80
CA TYR A 222 -4.21 -8.23 7.02
C TYR A 222 -5.07 -7.20 7.76
N ARG A 223 -6.37 -7.46 7.80
CA ARG A 223 -7.36 -6.61 8.46
C ARG A 223 -7.84 -7.28 9.74
N ILE A 224 -7.28 -6.84 10.87
CA ILE A 224 -7.68 -7.32 12.19
C ILE A 224 -9.01 -6.69 12.61
N ILE A 225 -9.86 -7.45 13.29
CA ILE A 225 -11.14 -7.01 13.85
C ILE A 225 -11.14 -7.37 15.33
N ASN A 226 -11.33 -6.39 16.21
CA ASN A 226 -11.51 -6.71 17.64
C ASN A 226 -12.90 -7.33 17.84
N THR A 227 -12.96 -8.66 17.80
CA THR A 227 -14.15 -9.46 18.09
C THR A 227 -14.30 -9.82 19.57
N THR A 228 -13.50 -9.21 20.44
CA THR A 228 -13.69 -9.30 21.89
C THR A 228 -14.60 -8.18 22.38
N TYR A 229 -15.24 -8.39 23.53
CA TYR A 229 -16.16 -7.40 24.13
C TYR A 229 -15.47 -6.32 24.94
N GLU A 230 -14.18 -6.50 25.19
CA GLU A 230 -13.34 -5.56 25.93
C GLU A 230 -12.35 -4.90 24.96
N PRO A 231 -11.73 -3.77 25.35
CA PRO A 231 -10.63 -3.21 24.59
C PRO A 231 -9.50 -4.24 24.42
N LEU A 232 -9.12 -4.51 23.17
CA LEU A 232 -8.00 -5.37 22.84
C LEU A 232 -6.72 -4.53 22.82
N ARG A 233 -5.89 -4.66 23.86
CA ARG A 233 -4.53 -4.12 23.87
C ARG A 233 -3.61 -5.07 23.12
N LEU A 234 -3.26 -4.74 21.88
CA LEU A 234 -2.21 -5.41 21.11
C LEU A 234 -0.85 -4.92 21.57
N THR A 235 -0.04 -5.86 22.06
CA THR A 235 1.37 -5.63 22.43
C THR A 235 2.32 -6.16 21.36
N SER A 236 1.89 -7.11 20.53
CA SER A 236 2.68 -7.65 19.42
C SER A 236 1.80 -8.17 18.29
N LEU A 237 2.22 -7.97 17.05
CA LEU A 237 1.63 -8.54 15.84
C LEU A 237 2.71 -8.72 14.77
N VAL A 238 3.23 -9.93 14.62
CA VAL A 238 4.45 -10.20 13.84
C VAL A 238 4.28 -11.33 12.84
N PHE A 239 4.76 -11.09 11.61
CA PHE A 239 4.93 -12.11 10.57
C PHE A 239 6.40 -12.46 10.42
N TYR A 240 6.72 -13.74 10.27
CA TYR A 240 8.07 -14.23 10.03
C TYR A 240 8.16 -14.95 8.70
N ILE A 241 9.28 -14.72 8.02
CA ILE A 241 9.65 -15.36 6.76
C ILE A 241 11.01 -16.01 6.98
N LYS A 242 11.02 -17.31 7.23
CA LYS A 242 12.23 -18.06 7.54
C LYS A 242 13.03 -18.36 6.28
N ALA A 243 14.33 -18.20 6.37
CA ALA A 243 15.28 -18.60 5.33
C ALA A 243 15.23 -20.10 5.03
N ASP A 244 14.98 -20.92 6.05
CA ASP A 244 14.80 -22.36 5.95
C ASP A 244 13.84 -22.86 7.05
N VAL A 245 13.18 -24.01 6.82
CA VAL A 245 12.21 -24.60 7.76
C VAL A 245 12.80 -24.92 9.13
N SER A 246 14.12 -25.17 9.22
CA SER A 246 14.84 -25.45 10.46
C SER A 246 15.15 -24.19 11.27
N LYS A 247 15.04 -23.00 10.67
CA LYS A 247 15.38 -21.75 11.33
C LYS A 247 14.33 -21.35 12.36
N GLN A 248 14.81 -20.83 13.47
CA GLN A 248 14.01 -20.18 14.49
C GLN A 248 14.17 -18.67 14.34
N MET A 249 13.08 -17.95 14.57
CA MET A 249 13.04 -16.50 14.47
C MET A 249 12.32 -15.96 15.70
N ASP A 250 12.69 -14.75 16.08
CA ASP A 250 12.07 -13.97 17.14
C ASP A 250 11.91 -12.51 16.68
N ALA A 251 11.16 -11.73 17.46
CA ALA A 251 10.96 -10.30 17.22
C ALA A 251 11.98 -9.40 17.96
N SER A 252 13.06 -9.96 18.52
CA SER A 252 14.07 -9.13 19.20
C SER A 252 14.72 -8.18 18.19
N LEU A 253 14.99 -6.96 18.64
CA LEU A 253 15.59 -5.89 17.85
C LEU A 253 16.95 -5.56 18.43
N GLU A 254 17.95 -5.39 17.58
CA GLU A 254 19.26 -4.93 17.99
C GLU A 254 19.24 -3.41 18.15
N GLN A 255 20.04 -2.94 19.08
CA GLN A 255 20.28 -1.51 19.24
C GLN A 255 21.14 -1.04 18.06
N MET A 256 20.49 -0.55 17.01
CA MET A 256 21.18 0.17 15.96
C MET A 256 21.50 1.58 16.47
N ASN A 257 22.67 2.10 16.13
CA ASN A 257 23.01 3.51 16.35
C ASN A 257 22.19 4.38 15.38
N PHE A 258 20.88 4.47 15.61
CA PHE A 258 20.05 5.49 15.02
C PHE A 258 20.54 6.80 15.62
N ASP A 259 21.05 7.74 14.80
CA ASP A 259 21.46 9.05 15.29
C ASP A 259 20.35 9.59 16.21
N THR A 260 20.68 9.78 17.49
CA THR A 260 19.73 10.28 18.50
C THR A 260 19.28 11.70 18.20
N ASP A 261 20.06 12.39 17.37
CA ASP A 261 19.80 13.71 16.83
C ASP A 261 19.37 13.53 15.37
N THR A 262 18.06 13.38 15.16
CA THR A 262 17.48 13.49 13.82
C THR A 262 17.94 14.82 13.21
N ASP A 263 18.38 14.76 11.95
CA ASP A 263 18.71 15.98 11.19
C ASP A 263 17.51 16.93 11.29
N SER A 264 17.73 18.12 11.85
CA SER A 264 16.70 19.15 12.06
C SER A 264 15.96 19.51 10.76
N THR A 265 16.60 19.29 9.60
CA THR A 265 16.01 19.51 8.28
C THR A 265 15.31 18.27 7.71
N GLY A 266 15.57 17.08 8.27
CA GLY A 266 15.12 15.78 7.73
C GLY A 266 15.82 15.36 6.42
N CYS A 267 16.60 16.24 5.79
CA CYS A 267 17.18 16.05 4.46
C CYS A 267 18.30 15.00 4.41
N GLY A 268 18.91 14.67 5.55
CA GLY A 268 19.99 13.69 5.65
C GLY A 268 21.23 14.18 4.90
N ASP A 269 21.62 15.44 5.08
CA ASP A 269 22.72 16.08 4.35
C ASP A 269 24.10 15.83 4.97
N GLY A 270 24.16 15.19 6.14
CA GLY A 270 25.41 14.68 6.70
C GLY A 270 25.96 13.54 5.85
N ALA A 271 27.15 13.74 5.26
CA ALA A 271 27.87 12.68 4.58
C ALA A 271 28.33 11.62 5.60
N ILE A 272 28.03 10.34 5.33
CA ILE A 272 28.55 9.21 6.09
C ILE A 272 29.73 8.65 5.30
N ASP A 273 30.93 8.72 5.87
CA ASP A 273 32.12 8.16 5.23
C ASP A 273 32.26 6.67 5.58
N ASN A 274 32.00 5.81 4.61
CA ASN A 274 32.15 4.37 4.74
C ASN A 274 33.53 3.84 4.28
N SER A 275 34.47 4.70 3.90
CA SER A 275 35.75 4.28 3.32
C SER A 275 36.55 3.34 4.23
N GLU A 276 36.64 3.66 5.53
CA GLU A 276 37.39 2.93 6.55
C GLU A 276 36.51 2.04 7.47
N THR A 277 35.18 2.04 7.27
CA THR A 277 34.25 1.26 8.10
C THR A 277 34.54 -0.24 7.98
N LYS A 278 34.82 -0.87 9.12
CA LYS A 278 34.94 -2.33 9.25
C LYS A 278 33.58 -2.86 9.70
N GLY A 279 33.09 -3.88 9.01
CA GLY A 279 31.80 -4.50 9.29
C GLY A 279 31.72 -5.13 10.70
N PRO A 280 30.70 -5.95 10.98
CA PRO A 280 29.93 -6.68 9.97
C PRO A 280 28.62 -5.98 9.55
N VAL A 281 28.29 -4.83 10.15
CA VAL A 281 27.15 -3.98 9.77
C VAL A 281 27.66 -2.62 9.29
N TYR A 282 27.11 -2.16 8.17
CA TYR A 282 27.40 -0.88 7.53
C TYR A 282 26.16 0.01 7.58
N HIS A 283 26.38 1.33 7.61
CA HIS A 283 25.33 2.34 7.63
C HIS A 283 25.58 3.37 6.53
N THR A 284 24.59 3.66 5.70
CA THR A 284 24.69 4.73 4.70
C THR A 284 23.35 5.42 4.49
N ARG A 285 23.38 6.63 3.92
CA ARG A 285 22.20 7.41 3.55
C ARG A 285 22.22 7.74 2.07
N GLY A 286 21.12 7.45 1.40
CA GLY A 286 20.99 7.52 -0.05
C GLY A 286 21.68 6.35 -0.74
N ILE A 287 21.72 6.43 -2.07
CA ILE A 287 22.10 5.29 -2.93
C ILE A 287 23.55 5.32 -3.40
N HIS A 288 24.34 6.33 -3.00
CA HIS A 288 25.66 6.59 -3.58
C HIS A 288 26.70 5.51 -3.22
N ASP A 289 26.69 5.04 -1.98
CA ASP A 289 27.66 4.05 -1.50
C ASP A 289 27.22 2.61 -1.74
N LEU A 290 25.97 2.38 -2.19
CA LEU A 290 25.38 1.04 -2.21
C LEU A 290 26.22 0.06 -3.02
N ALA A 291 26.65 0.40 -4.23
CA ALA A 291 27.47 -0.50 -5.05
C ALA A 291 28.76 -0.96 -4.34
N MET A 292 29.45 -0.05 -3.65
CA MET A 292 30.66 -0.37 -2.88
C MET A 292 30.34 -1.21 -1.64
N LEU A 293 29.23 -0.94 -0.96
CA LEU A 293 28.79 -1.74 0.18
C LEU A 293 28.30 -3.14 -0.22
N GLU A 294 27.70 -3.29 -1.41
CA GLU A 294 27.29 -4.59 -1.96
C GLU A 294 28.51 -5.47 -2.26
N GLU A 295 29.63 -4.89 -2.72
CA GLU A 295 30.90 -5.62 -2.87
C GLU A 295 31.46 -6.11 -1.51
N ARG A 296 31.28 -5.31 -0.45
CA ARG A 296 31.71 -5.65 0.93
C ARG A 296 30.76 -6.61 1.64
N THR A 297 29.53 -6.73 1.16
CA THR A 297 28.48 -7.59 1.71
C THR A 297 28.00 -8.60 0.67
N PRO A 298 28.91 -9.46 0.16
CA PRO A 298 28.56 -10.36 -0.94
C PRO A 298 27.46 -11.34 -0.51
N VAL A 299 26.49 -11.57 -1.40
CA VAL A 299 25.35 -12.47 -1.13
C VAL A 299 25.79 -13.92 -0.87
N SER A 300 27.01 -14.32 -1.29
CA SER A 300 27.61 -15.61 -0.92
C SER A 300 27.87 -15.78 0.58
N ASN A 301 27.87 -14.68 1.33
CA ASN A 301 27.99 -14.65 2.78
C ASN A 301 26.70 -14.17 3.46
N ILE A 302 25.55 -14.21 2.77
CA ILE A 302 24.26 -13.68 3.26
C ILE A 302 24.32 -12.18 3.54
N ARG A 303 23.65 -11.41 2.69
CA ARG A 303 23.45 -9.97 2.86
C ARG A 303 22.10 -9.72 3.51
N THR A 304 22.09 -8.91 4.56
CA THR A 304 20.86 -8.42 5.20
C THR A 304 20.78 -6.92 5.02
N CYS A 305 19.57 -6.39 4.89
CA CYS A 305 19.37 -4.95 4.79
C CYS A 305 18.07 -4.55 5.52
N ALA A 306 18.09 -3.39 6.16
CA ALA A 306 16.89 -2.71 6.63
C ALA A 306 16.98 -1.23 6.22
N GLY A 307 15.92 -0.73 5.60
CA GLY A 307 15.85 0.61 5.04
C GLY A 307 14.61 1.36 5.52
N SER A 308 14.78 2.64 5.86
CA SER A 308 13.66 3.57 5.99
C SER A 308 14.01 4.91 5.36
N SER A 309 13.04 5.63 4.82
CA SER A 309 13.29 6.98 4.29
C SER A 309 12.28 8.00 4.80
N ASN A 310 12.72 9.24 4.71
CA ASN A 310 11.87 10.41 4.56
C ASN A 310 12.21 11.03 3.20
N TYR A 311 13.28 11.84 3.12
CA TYR A 311 13.81 12.37 1.85
C TYR A 311 14.87 11.48 1.19
N LYS A 312 15.79 10.90 1.98
CA LYS A 312 16.79 9.92 1.54
C LYS A 312 16.60 8.63 2.34
N THR A 313 16.83 7.48 1.70
CA THR A 313 16.77 6.20 2.39
C THR A 313 18.01 6.01 3.27
N ASP A 314 17.78 5.75 4.55
CA ASP A 314 18.77 5.38 5.55
C ASP A 314 18.82 3.85 5.62
N PHE A 315 19.99 3.28 5.31
CA PHE A 315 20.21 1.84 5.17
C PHE A 315 21.14 1.33 6.25
N TYR A 316 20.76 0.23 6.90
CA TYR A 316 21.70 -0.67 7.56
C TYR A 316 21.87 -1.92 6.71
N ILE A 317 23.11 -2.34 6.50
CA ILE A 317 23.48 -3.44 5.61
C ILE A 317 24.44 -4.37 6.35
N GLY A 318 24.05 -5.63 6.56
CA GLY A 318 24.86 -6.65 7.22
C GLY A 318 25.48 -7.64 6.23
N THR A 319 26.60 -8.26 6.64
CA THR A 319 27.22 -9.42 5.99
C THR A 319 27.32 -10.57 6.99
N GLY A 320 27.37 -11.81 6.54
CA GLY A 320 27.40 -12.98 7.44
C GLY A 320 26.03 -13.34 8.01
N GLY A 321 24.96 -12.70 7.51
CA GLY A 321 23.63 -12.78 8.10
C GLY A 321 23.49 -12.05 9.43
N GLU A 322 24.34 -11.06 9.71
CA GLU A 322 24.18 -10.18 10.88
C GLU A 322 22.81 -9.50 10.89
N GLN A 323 22.30 -9.27 12.09
CA GLN A 323 21.00 -8.66 12.25
C GLN A 323 21.05 -7.17 11.88
N VAL A 324 20.05 -6.73 11.13
CA VAL A 324 19.77 -5.31 10.89
C VAL A 324 18.29 -5.06 11.05
N ASN A 325 17.93 -3.91 11.63
CA ASN A 325 16.54 -3.55 11.84
C ASN A 325 16.28 -2.05 11.73
N LYS A 326 15.01 -1.71 11.47
CA LYS A 326 14.47 -0.35 11.54
C LYS A 326 13.19 -0.36 12.36
N THR A 327 12.95 0.74 13.07
CA THR A 327 11.75 0.96 13.90
C THR A 327 11.16 2.32 13.61
N VAL A 328 9.83 2.43 13.70
CA VAL A 328 9.12 3.70 13.72
C VAL A 328 8.18 3.69 14.92
N THR A 329 8.29 4.71 15.76
CA THR A 329 7.53 4.94 16.99
C THR A 329 7.01 6.37 17.03
N ALA A 330 6.09 6.70 17.95
CA ALA A 330 5.64 8.07 18.17
C ALA A 330 6.82 9.00 18.47
N HIS A 331 7.74 8.56 19.33
CA HIS A 331 8.93 9.34 19.71
C HIS A 331 9.84 9.62 18.52
N PHE A 332 10.02 8.67 17.60
CA PHE A 332 10.78 8.86 16.37
C PHE A 332 10.15 9.97 15.51
N LEU A 333 8.84 9.90 15.27
CA LEU A 333 8.14 10.85 14.40
C LEU A 333 8.05 12.25 14.98
N GLN A 334 7.97 12.40 16.31
CA GLN A 334 7.99 13.72 16.96
C GLN A 334 9.28 14.50 16.66
N LYS A 335 10.37 13.81 16.32
CA LYS A 335 11.67 14.42 16.04
C LYS A 335 12.01 14.47 14.55
N GLU A 336 11.19 13.87 13.69
CA GLU A 336 11.44 13.81 12.25
C GLU A 336 10.69 14.95 11.54
N ALA A 337 11.44 15.87 10.95
CA ALA A 337 10.86 16.92 10.11
C ALA A 337 10.38 16.31 8.78
N ASN A 338 9.09 16.44 8.48
CA ASN A 338 8.51 16.01 7.21
C ASN A 338 7.69 17.15 6.59
N GLU A 339 8.10 17.61 5.41
CA GLU A 339 7.38 18.64 4.63
C GLU A 339 6.60 18.04 3.45
N HIS A 340 6.60 16.70 3.30
CA HIS A 340 5.76 16.02 2.35
C HIS A 340 4.28 16.05 2.78
N PHE A 341 3.39 15.87 1.79
CA PHE A 341 2.01 15.48 2.07
C PHE A 341 1.99 14.00 2.46
N ALA A 342 1.92 13.70 3.75
CA ALA A 342 2.13 12.33 4.27
C ALA A 342 1.10 11.30 3.79
N GLU A 343 -0.09 11.73 3.38
CA GLU A 343 -1.13 10.91 2.73
C GLU A 343 -0.70 10.45 1.34
N VAL A 344 0.14 11.24 0.68
CA VAL A 344 0.73 10.96 -0.63
C VAL A 344 1.95 10.08 -0.48
N ILE A 345 2.90 10.51 0.35
CA ILE A 345 4.16 9.83 0.60
C ILE A 345 4.81 10.34 1.89
N TYR A 346 5.42 9.42 2.63
CA TYR A 346 6.35 9.75 3.72
C TYR A 346 7.74 9.25 3.33
N GLY A 347 7.84 7.97 3.01
CA GLY A 347 9.05 7.33 2.55
C GLY A 347 8.90 5.80 2.58
N THR A 348 10.01 5.11 2.32
CA THR A 348 10.12 3.66 2.29
C THR A 348 10.28 3.09 3.71
N PHE A 349 9.94 1.80 3.89
CA PHE A 349 10.21 1.05 5.11
C PHE A 349 10.23 -0.45 4.82
N PHE A 350 11.43 -1.05 4.79
CA PHE A 350 11.59 -2.43 4.36
C PHE A 350 12.76 -3.15 5.03
N ALA A 351 12.74 -4.47 4.98
CA ALA A 351 13.90 -5.31 5.23
C ALA A 351 14.09 -6.32 4.09
N ASP A 352 15.34 -6.69 3.84
CA ASP A 352 15.75 -7.64 2.83
C ASP A 352 16.76 -8.64 3.39
N ARG A 353 16.66 -9.89 2.91
CA ARG A 353 17.64 -10.95 3.15
C ARG A 353 17.93 -11.65 1.83
N THR A 354 19.19 -11.57 1.39
CA THR A 354 19.67 -12.19 0.16
C THR A 354 20.81 -13.18 0.43
N ASP A 355 20.76 -14.37 -0.17
CA ASP A 355 21.88 -15.31 -0.23
C ASP A 355 22.21 -15.72 -1.68
N SER A 356 23.12 -16.69 -1.89
CA SER A 356 23.52 -17.13 -3.24
C SER A 356 22.39 -17.68 -4.11
N ASN A 357 21.26 -18.09 -3.53
CA ASN A 357 20.15 -18.62 -4.30
C ASN A 357 19.19 -17.50 -4.73
N GLY A 358 19.07 -16.45 -3.92
CA GLY A 358 18.12 -15.35 -4.11
C GLY A 358 17.76 -14.70 -2.78
N GLY A 359 16.71 -13.88 -2.79
CA GLY A 359 16.27 -13.16 -1.61
C GLY A 359 14.79 -12.83 -1.61
N ILE A 360 14.37 -12.28 -0.47
CA ILE A 360 13.04 -11.71 -0.30
C ILE A 360 13.16 -10.37 0.40
N CYS A 361 12.52 -9.35 -0.16
CA CYS A 361 12.39 -8.03 0.43
C CYS A 361 10.94 -7.84 0.88
N ALA A 362 10.75 -7.43 2.13
CA ALA A 362 9.46 -7.16 2.73
C ALA A 362 9.30 -5.67 3.03
N THR A 363 8.32 -5.02 2.40
CA THR A 363 8.03 -3.59 2.58
C THR A 363 6.70 -3.39 3.30
N ILE A 364 6.69 -2.69 4.44
CA ILE A 364 5.44 -2.30 5.11
C ILE A 364 4.88 -1.05 4.44
N PHE A 365 3.59 -1.08 4.05
CA PHE A 365 2.92 0.08 3.47
C PHE A 365 2.66 1.14 4.54
N GLN A 366 3.14 2.36 4.29
CA GLN A 366 2.90 3.53 5.14
C GLN A 366 3.28 3.31 6.61
N ALA A 367 4.48 2.81 6.87
CA ALA A 367 4.92 2.41 8.21
C ALA A 367 5.01 3.59 9.19
N GLN A 368 5.57 4.72 8.75
CA GLN A 368 5.65 5.97 9.50
C GLN A 368 4.25 6.47 9.85
N GLN A 369 3.37 6.47 8.86
CA GLN A 369 1.98 6.91 9.05
C GLN A 369 1.21 6.02 10.03
N ASN A 370 1.46 4.72 10.02
CA ASN A 370 0.76 3.72 10.83
C ASN A 370 1.59 3.21 12.02
N TYR A 371 2.50 4.00 12.57
CA TYR A 371 3.32 3.56 13.71
C TYR A 371 2.45 2.96 14.87
N PRO A 372 3.00 2.07 15.71
CA PRO A 372 4.37 1.58 15.73
C PRO A 372 4.63 0.52 14.66
N LYS A 373 5.84 0.46 14.12
CA LYS A 373 6.27 -0.53 13.12
C LYS A 373 7.74 -0.90 13.30
N ALA A 374 8.09 -2.14 12.96
CA ALA A 374 9.48 -2.52 12.82
C ALA A 374 9.67 -3.57 11.71
N VAL A 375 10.88 -3.60 11.17
CA VAL A 375 11.35 -4.63 10.24
C VAL A 375 12.74 -5.08 10.64
N LYS A 376 13.02 -6.36 10.45
CA LYS A 376 14.30 -6.99 10.80
C LYS A 376 14.66 -8.04 9.77
N ALA A 377 15.95 -8.12 9.45
CA ALA A 377 16.54 -9.21 8.68
C ALA A 377 17.79 -9.75 9.38
N ASP A 378 17.97 -11.07 9.38
CA ASP A 378 19.13 -11.78 9.92
C ASP A 378 19.43 -13.08 9.13
N ALA A 379 20.38 -13.89 9.60
CA ALA A 379 20.74 -15.17 8.99
C ALA A 379 19.56 -16.16 8.90
N ASN A 380 18.58 -16.03 9.78
CA ASN A 380 17.44 -16.93 9.96
C ASN A 380 16.20 -16.51 9.16
N GLY A 381 16.07 -15.24 8.77
CA GLY A 381 14.98 -14.78 7.92
C GLY A 381 14.65 -13.29 8.05
N ILE A 382 13.38 -12.96 7.81
CA ILE A 382 12.82 -11.61 7.97
C ILE A 382 11.65 -11.61 8.96
N ALA A 383 11.59 -10.61 9.82
CA ALA A 383 10.43 -10.32 10.66
C ALA A 383 9.77 -9.00 10.22
N VAL A 384 8.48 -9.06 9.91
CA VAL A 384 7.61 -7.92 9.60
C VAL A 384 6.72 -7.67 10.81
N MET A 385 7.00 -6.60 11.55
CA MET A 385 6.34 -6.29 12.82
C MET A 385 5.33 -5.17 12.61
N LEU A 386 4.05 -5.55 12.51
CA LEU A 386 2.94 -4.62 12.37
C LEU A 386 2.58 -3.96 13.70
N VAL A 387 2.85 -4.63 14.82
CA VAL A 387 2.97 -4.05 16.15
C VAL A 387 4.20 -4.69 16.79
N PRO A 388 5.33 -3.99 16.92
CA PRO A 388 6.53 -4.52 17.55
C PRO A 388 6.38 -4.59 19.07
N GLU A 389 6.78 -5.73 19.65
CA GLU A 389 6.77 -5.95 21.09
C GLU A 389 7.72 -4.97 21.80
N GLU A 390 7.37 -4.56 23.02
CA GLU A 390 8.16 -3.67 23.89
C GLU A 390 8.42 -2.23 23.38
N LEU A 391 7.91 -1.85 22.20
CA LEU A 391 8.01 -0.45 21.73
C LEU A 391 6.80 0.39 22.14
N GLU A 392 5.62 0.09 21.60
CA GLU A 392 4.38 0.83 21.88
C GLU A 392 3.17 -0.11 21.69
N ASP A 393 2.11 0.13 22.46
CA ASP A 393 0.89 -0.67 22.37
C ASP A 393 -0.16 -0.02 21.46
N VAL A 394 -1.02 -0.85 20.88
CA VAL A 394 -2.20 -0.42 20.13
C VAL A 394 -3.46 -0.92 20.84
N VAL A 395 -4.39 -0.03 21.19
CA VAL A 395 -5.63 -0.39 21.89
C VAL A 395 -6.83 -0.25 20.97
N MET A 396 -7.41 -1.38 20.57
CA MET A 396 -8.60 -1.42 19.72
C MET A 396 -9.87 -1.57 20.57
N GLN A 397 -10.87 -0.71 20.38
CA GLN A 397 -12.19 -0.90 21.01
C GLN A 397 -12.93 -2.09 20.38
N SER A 398 -13.89 -2.67 21.10
CA SER A 398 -14.75 -3.73 20.58
C SER A 398 -15.37 -3.31 19.25
N GLY A 399 -15.27 -4.15 18.24
CA GLY A 399 -15.82 -3.90 16.90
C GLY A 399 -14.97 -3.02 16.00
N MET A 400 -13.89 -2.40 16.48
CA MET A 400 -12.95 -1.70 15.60
C MET A 400 -12.23 -2.68 14.70
N ALA A 401 -11.93 -2.27 13.48
CA ALA A 401 -11.03 -2.98 12.58
C ALA A 401 -9.86 -2.09 12.16
N ARG A 402 -8.79 -2.72 11.66
CA ARG A 402 -7.72 -1.99 10.98
C ARG A 402 -6.99 -2.87 9.97
N GLU A 403 -6.97 -2.44 8.71
CA GLU A 403 -6.14 -3.02 7.67
C GLU A 403 -4.68 -2.58 7.78
N GLN A 404 -3.76 -3.53 7.67
CA GLN A 404 -2.32 -3.32 7.57
C GLN A 404 -1.79 -4.12 6.38
N LYS A 405 -0.86 -3.55 5.62
CA LYS A 405 -0.41 -4.14 4.34
C LYS A 405 1.11 -4.17 4.23
N PHE A 406 1.61 -5.19 3.57
CA PHE A 406 3.02 -5.28 3.21
C PHE A 406 3.21 -6.00 1.87
N LEU A 407 4.28 -5.65 1.17
CA LEU A 407 4.69 -6.27 -0.09
C LEU A 407 5.76 -7.30 0.20
N LEU A 408 5.64 -8.48 -0.41
CA LEU A 408 6.70 -9.50 -0.47
C LEU A 408 7.25 -9.54 -1.89
N HIS A 409 8.49 -9.09 -2.07
CA HIS A 409 9.20 -9.09 -3.34
C HIS A 409 10.27 -10.18 -3.33
N LEU A 410 10.05 -11.25 -4.09
CA LEU A 410 11.02 -12.34 -4.25
C LEU A 410 11.94 -12.01 -5.41
N HIS A 411 13.24 -12.16 -5.26
CA HIS A 411 14.18 -11.74 -6.29
C HIS A 411 15.41 -12.64 -6.39
N ARG A 412 16.12 -12.47 -7.51
CA ARG A 412 17.39 -13.15 -7.79
C ARG A 412 18.53 -12.57 -6.95
N PRO A 413 19.64 -13.30 -6.79
CA PRO A 413 20.77 -12.85 -5.99
C PRO A 413 21.47 -11.60 -6.55
N ASP A 414 21.28 -11.28 -7.84
CA ASP A 414 21.83 -10.09 -8.51
C ASP A 414 20.96 -8.84 -8.39
N GLU A 415 19.81 -8.91 -7.71
CA GLU A 415 18.98 -7.74 -7.44
C GLU A 415 19.74 -6.76 -6.52
N THR A 416 19.81 -5.51 -6.96
CA THR A 416 20.57 -4.46 -6.26
C THR A 416 19.74 -3.83 -5.15
N LEU A 417 20.40 -3.39 -4.08
CA LEU A 417 19.76 -2.65 -2.97
C LEU A 417 19.04 -1.38 -3.48
N ALA A 418 19.60 -0.70 -4.48
CA ALA A 418 18.98 0.48 -5.09
C ALA A 418 17.67 0.15 -5.82
N SER A 419 17.57 -1.03 -6.44
CA SER A 419 16.36 -1.48 -7.10
C SER A 419 15.29 -1.92 -6.11
N LEU A 420 15.69 -2.63 -5.04
CA LEU A 420 14.80 -2.97 -3.92
C LEU A 420 14.21 -1.73 -3.26
N ASP A 421 15.04 -0.73 -2.94
CA ASP A 421 14.62 0.56 -2.42
C ASP A 421 13.64 1.26 -3.36
N ASN A 422 13.96 1.32 -4.66
CA ASN A 422 13.09 1.94 -5.66
C ASN A 422 11.73 1.22 -5.78
N ARG A 423 11.68 -0.11 -5.77
CA ARG A 423 10.41 -0.85 -5.80
C ARG A 423 9.60 -0.60 -4.53
N SER A 424 10.26 -0.60 -3.38
CA SER A 424 9.66 -0.28 -2.09
C SER A 424 9.07 1.14 -2.12
N LEU A 425 9.79 2.13 -2.63
CA LEU A 425 9.32 3.51 -2.79
C LEU A 425 8.09 3.63 -3.72
N ILE A 426 8.09 2.95 -4.86
CA ILE A 426 6.92 2.96 -5.77
C ILE A 426 5.72 2.26 -5.12
N TYR A 427 5.92 1.27 -4.26
CA TYR A 427 4.83 0.67 -3.47
C TYR A 427 4.22 1.66 -2.46
N GLN A 428 5.00 2.58 -1.90
CA GLN A 428 4.49 3.63 -1.01
C GLN A 428 3.66 4.69 -1.74
N MET A 429 4.07 5.05 -2.95
CA MET A 429 3.41 6.07 -3.78
C MET A 429 3.13 5.53 -5.19
N PRO A 430 2.21 4.58 -5.38
CA PRO A 430 1.99 3.95 -6.67
C PRO A 430 1.68 4.95 -7.77
N ASP A 431 2.09 4.64 -9.01
CA ASP A 431 1.75 5.40 -10.21
C ASP A 431 0.22 5.40 -10.37
N ARG A 432 -0.40 6.53 -9.99
CA ARG A 432 -1.85 6.73 -10.10
C ARG A 432 -2.13 7.70 -11.23
N PRO A 433 -2.79 7.26 -12.31
CA PRO A 433 -3.21 8.17 -13.34
C PRO A 433 -4.39 9.03 -12.88
N HIS A 434 -4.66 10.10 -13.61
CA HIS A 434 -5.88 10.89 -13.49
C HIS A 434 -6.55 11.08 -14.86
N ILE A 435 -7.79 11.54 -14.83
CA ILE A 435 -8.61 11.85 -16.01
C ILE A 435 -9.06 13.31 -15.94
N ASP A 436 -9.46 13.86 -17.09
CA ASP A 436 -9.90 15.25 -17.17
C ASP A 436 -11.18 15.49 -16.33
N PRO A 437 -11.30 16.64 -15.63
CA PRO A 437 -12.51 17.02 -14.91
C PRO A 437 -13.79 17.01 -15.75
N GLU A 438 -13.67 17.30 -17.06
CA GLU A 438 -14.79 17.26 -18.01
C GLU A 438 -15.42 15.86 -18.12
N VAL A 439 -14.66 14.79 -17.87
CA VAL A 439 -15.21 13.42 -17.83
C VAL A 439 -16.21 13.29 -16.68
N PHE A 440 -15.89 13.83 -15.50
CA PHE A 440 -16.80 13.84 -14.35
C PHE A 440 -18.01 14.76 -14.57
N LYS A 441 -17.78 15.96 -15.12
CA LYS A 441 -18.85 16.93 -15.43
C LYS A 441 -19.89 16.33 -16.37
N ARG A 442 -19.43 15.71 -17.46
CA ARG A 442 -20.28 15.06 -18.46
C ARG A 442 -21.03 13.85 -17.92
N ALA A 443 -20.42 13.09 -17.03
CA ALA A 443 -21.04 11.92 -16.41
C ALA A 443 -22.16 12.28 -15.42
N GLN A 444 -22.17 13.50 -14.87
CA GLN A 444 -23.19 13.98 -13.93
C GLN A 444 -23.34 13.07 -12.69
N VAL A 445 -22.22 12.52 -12.22
CA VAL A 445 -22.15 11.62 -11.05
C VAL A 445 -21.89 12.35 -9.73
N PHE A 446 -21.54 13.64 -9.80
CA PHE A 446 -21.41 14.55 -8.67
C PHE A 446 -22.51 15.63 -8.74
N PRO A 447 -22.82 16.31 -7.61
CA PRO A 447 -23.52 17.59 -7.66
C PRO A 447 -22.81 18.54 -8.62
N ASP A 448 -23.52 19.59 -9.08
CA ASP A 448 -22.91 20.57 -9.98
C ASP A 448 -21.85 21.41 -9.25
N ILE A 449 -20.62 20.91 -9.28
CA ILE A 449 -19.44 21.46 -8.62
C ILE A 449 -18.43 22.03 -9.62
N PHE A 450 -18.77 22.01 -10.91
CA PHE A 450 -17.90 22.43 -12.01
C PHE A 450 -18.21 23.88 -12.37
N SER A 451 -17.16 24.70 -12.52
CA SER A 451 -17.30 26.12 -12.88
C SER A 451 -16.65 26.36 -14.24
N ASP A 452 -17.37 27.05 -15.12
CA ASP A 452 -16.82 27.52 -16.40
C ASP A 452 -15.88 28.73 -16.22
N VAL A 453 -15.89 29.33 -15.02
CA VAL A 453 -15.01 30.45 -14.64
C VAL A 453 -13.98 29.96 -13.63
N VAL A 454 -12.71 30.05 -13.99
CA VAL A 454 -11.60 29.79 -13.06
C VAL A 454 -11.36 31.03 -12.21
N ASN A 455 -11.50 30.88 -10.89
CA ASN A 455 -11.10 31.90 -9.92
C ASN A 455 -9.90 31.38 -9.12
N GLU A 456 -8.71 31.90 -9.41
CA GLU A 456 -7.45 31.43 -8.81
C GLU A 456 -7.45 31.55 -7.29
N ASN A 457 -8.00 32.64 -6.74
CA ASN A 457 -8.08 32.83 -5.28
C ASN A 457 -9.02 31.81 -4.63
N PHE A 458 -10.10 31.43 -5.32
CA PHE A 458 -10.98 30.37 -4.86
C PHE A 458 -10.26 29.02 -4.84
N GLU A 459 -9.58 28.66 -5.93
CA GLU A 459 -8.88 27.37 -6.04
C GLU A 459 -7.71 27.28 -5.03
N ILE A 460 -6.94 28.36 -4.85
CA ILE A 460 -5.91 28.45 -3.81
C ILE A 460 -6.54 28.31 -2.42
N GLY A 461 -7.67 28.97 -2.16
CA GLY A 461 -8.36 28.90 -0.88
C GLY A 461 -8.87 27.49 -0.55
N MET A 462 -9.44 26.78 -1.54
CA MET A 462 -9.91 25.40 -1.37
C MET A 462 -8.76 24.43 -1.16
N ALA A 463 -7.70 24.55 -1.96
CA ALA A 463 -6.49 23.76 -1.81
C ALA A 463 -5.84 23.98 -0.43
N ALA A 464 -5.74 25.25 0.02
CA ALA A 464 -5.20 25.58 1.33
C ALA A 464 -6.02 24.99 2.47
N ARG A 465 -7.36 24.98 2.37
CA ARG A 465 -8.22 24.34 3.38
C ARG A 465 -8.04 22.83 3.43
N ALA A 466 -7.95 22.19 2.26
CA ALA A 466 -7.68 20.75 2.20
C ALA A 466 -6.29 20.42 2.77
N ASP A 467 -5.27 21.22 2.47
CA ASP A 467 -3.89 20.98 2.93
C ASP A 467 -3.69 21.29 4.43
N ALA A 468 -4.46 22.24 4.99
CA ALA A 468 -4.37 22.70 6.38
C ALA A 468 -5.14 21.82 7.38
N HIS A 469 -5.74 20.72 6.95
CA HIS A 469 -6.36 19.79 7.88
C HIS A 469 -5.30 19.18 8.83
N SER A 470 -5.74 18.85 10.05
CA SER A 470 -4.90 18.19 11.04
C SER A 470 -4.55 16.77 10.56
N ARG A 471 -3.30 16.35 10.75
CA ARG A 471 -2.85 14.99 10.44
C ARG A 471 -2.48 14.28 11.74
N SER A 472 -3.17 13.19 12.05
CA SER A 472 -2.84 12.35 13.19
C SER A 472 -2.21 11.04 12.74
N TYR A 473 -0.99 10.79 13.20
CA TYR A 473 -0.23 9.58 12.91
C TYR A 473 -0.55 8.48 13.92
N GLY A 474 -0.42 7.23 13.50
CA GLY A 474 -0.56 6.04 14.34
C GLY A 474 -1.52 5.01 13.75
N MET A 475 -1.35 3.74 14.09
CA MET A 475 -2.10 2.63 13.51
C MET A 475 -3.63 2.81 13.58
N LEU A 476 -4.17 3.40 14.65
CA LEU A 476 -5.61 3.66 14.80
C LEU A 476 -6.01 5.11 14.53
N ASN A 477 -5.06 5.99 14.26
CA ASN A 477 -5.30 7.43 14.12
C ASN A 477 -5.18 7.87 12.66
N TRP A 478 -4.30 7.21 11.89
CA TRP A 478 -3.97 7.62 10.55
C TRP A 478 -5.18 7.56 9.62
N GLY A 479 -5.54 8.73 9.09
CA GLY A 479 -6.69 9.01 8.24
C GLY A 479 -7.81 9.80 8.91
N ASP A 480 -7.76 10.03 10.22
CA ASP A 480 -8.64 10.97 10.92
C ASP A 480 -7.83 11.96 11.77
N SER A 481 -8.52 12.91 12.39
CA SER A 481 -7.91 13.87 13.30
C SER A 481 -8.90 14.40 14.34
N PRO A 482 -8.41 14.86 15.52
CA PRO A 482 -9.24 15.57 16.47
C PRO A 482 -9.81 16.87 15.90
N ASP A 483 -11.11 17.11 16.12
CA ASP A 483 -11.74 18.39 15.86
C ASP A 483 -11.34 19.38 16.98
N PRO A 484 -10.59 20.45 16.66
CA PRO A 484 -10.12 21.39 17.66
C PRO A 484 -11.26 22.22 18.26
N GLY A 485 -12.33 22.48 17.50
CA GLY A 485 -13.48 23.25 17.94
C GLY A 485 -14.27 22.51 19.02
N TYR A 486 -14.58 21.24 18.81
CA TYR A 486 -15.29 20.41 19.79
C TYR A 486 -14.42 20.06 20.99
N THR A 487 -13.13 19.82 20.77
CA THR A 487 -12.17 19.60 21.84
C THR A 487 -12.12 20.84 22.76
N GLN A 488 -11.98 22.06 22.21
CA GLN A 488 -11.93 23.30 23.00
C GLN A 488 -13.27 23.65 23.68
N GLN A 489 -14.40 23.22 23.13
CA GLN A 489 -15.71 23.34 23.78
C GLN A 489 -15.86 22.41 24.99
N GLY A 490 -14.92 21.48 25.22
CA GLY A 490 -14.99 20.51 26.31
C GLY A 490 -15.97 19.36 26.07
N ARG A 491 -16.38 19.11 24.81
CA ARG A 491 -17.34 18.04 24.49
C ARG A 491 -16.81 16.64 24.82
N GLY A 492 -15.49 16.48 24.81
CA GLY A 492 -14.80 15.26 25.21
C GLY A 492 -14.54 15.15 26.73
N ASN A 493 -15.11 16.02 27.57
CA ASN A 493 -14.84 16.09 29.01
C ASN A 493 -13.34 16.20 29.36
N GLY A 494 -12.58 16.93 28.53
CA GLY A 494 -11.13 17.10 28.67
C GLY A 494 -10.30 16.25 27.71
N GLU A 495 -10.91 15.24 27.08
CA GLU A 495 -10.27 14.44 26.03
C GLU A 495 -10.42 15.08 24.64
N GLN A 496 -9.56 14.65 23.71
CA GLN A 496 -9.68 14.98 22.30
C GLN A 496 -10.97 14.38 21.72
N VAL A 497 -11.67 15.17 20.91
CA VAL A 497 -12.87 14.73 20.18
C VAL A 497 -12.46 14.45 18.74
N TRP A 498 -12.48 13.18 18.33
CA TRP A 498 -12.18 12.76 16.96
C TRP A 498 -13.29 13.17 15.99
N SER A 499 -12.92 13.48 14.74
CA SER A 499 -13.86 14.01 13.76
C SER A 499 -14.80 12.93 13.24
N ASN A 500 -14.34 11.68 13.09
CA ASN A 500 -15.17 10.53 12.69
C ASN A 500 -16.06 10.82 11.46
N ASN A 501 -15.46 11.42 10.43
CA ASN A 501 -16.12 11.90 9.20
C ASN A 501 -17.19 13.00 9.40
N GLU A 502 -17.15 13.73 10.52
CA GLU A 502 -17.97 14.94 10.66
C GLU A 502 -17.56 16.00 9.61
N TYR A 503 -18.56 16.59 8.95
CA TYR A 503 -18.40 17.50 7.79
C TYR A 503 -17.85 16.86 6.49
N ASP A 504 -17.87 15.53 6.37
CA ASP A 504 -17.67 14.80 5.11
C ASP A 504 -16.34 15.14 4.39
N TYR A 505 -15.22 15.12 5.13
CA TYR A 505 -13.88 15.39 4.56
C TYR A 505 -13.52 14.51 3.35
N PRO A 506 -13.60 13.16 3.40
CA PRO A 506 -13.38 12.30 2.23
C PRO A 506 -14.26 12.68 1.02
N HIS A 507 -15.53 13.03 1.24
CA HIS A 507 -16.43 13.48 0.18
C HIS A 507 -15.93 14.79 -0.46
N SER A 508 -15.50 15.74 0.37
CA SER A 508 -14.91 17.00 -0.08
C SER A 508 -13.64 16.78 -0.90
N CYS A 509 -12.78 15.85 -0.49
CA CYS A 509 -11.59 15.45 -1.24
C CYS A 509 -11.94 14.79 -2.58
N ALA A 510 -12.95 13.92 -2.63
CA ALA A 510 -13.43 13.32 -3.87
C ALA A 510 -13.95 14.39 -4.85
N MET A 511 -14.69 15.39 -4.37
CA MET A 511 -15.15 16.52 -5.19
C MET A 511 -13.98 17.39 -5.69
N GLN A 512 -12.98 17.65 -4.85
CA GLN A 512 -11.77 18.37 -5.26
C GLN A 512 -10.98 17.60 -6.34
N TYR A 513 -10.84 16.28 -6.20
CA TYR A 513 -10.24 15.45 -7.23
C TYR A 513 -11.04 15.51 -8.54
N ALA A 514 -12.36 15.33 -8.49
CA ALA A 514 -13.21 15.38 -9.69
C ALA A 514 -13.11 16.72 -10.43
N ARG A 515 -13.01 17.84 -9.71
CA ARG A 515 -12.91 19.19 -10.29
C ARG A 515 -11.53 19.54 -10.85
N THR A 516 -10.47 18.95 -10.31
CA THR A 516 -9.10 19.45 -10.56
C THR A 516 -8.17 18.42 -11.20
N GLY A 517 -8.49 17.13 -11.11
CA GLY A 517 -7.60 16.03 -11.50
C GLY A 517 -6.37 15.88 -10.60
N ILE A 518 -6.22 16.68 -9.54
CA ILE A 518 -5.01 16.69 -8.72
C ILE A 518 -4.95 15.44 -7.83
N ARG A 519 -3.95 14.58 -8.09
CA ARG A 519 -3.72 13.29 -7.43
C ARG A 519 -3.82 13.32 -5.90
N ARG A 520 -3.25 14.33 -5.24
CA ARG A 520 -3.21 14.36 -3.76
C ARG A 520 -4.60 14.36 -3.12
N PHE A 521 -5.62 14.95 -3.76
CA PHE A 521 -6.98 14.93 -3.21
C PHE A 521 -7.61 13.54 -3.31
N LEU A 522 -7.22 12.73 -4.30
CA LEU A 522 -7.58 11.32 -4.35
C LEU A 522 -6.90 10.53 -3.22
N ASP A 523 -5.64 10.84 -2.93
CA ASP A 523 -4.90 10.19 -1.84
C ASP A 523 -5.50 10.55 -0.48
N TYR A 524 -5.84 11.82 -0.24
CA TYR A 524 -6.52 12.26 0.98
C TYR A 524 -7.86 11.52 1.15
N ASN A 525 -8.64 11.40 0.07
CA ASN A 525 -9.88 10.63 0.08
C ASN A 525 -9.65 9.17 0.42
N PHE A 526 -8.67 8.49 -0.21
CA PHE A 526 -8.40 7.08 0.09
C PHE A 526 -7.95 6.85 1.53
N VAL A 527 -7.08 7.71 2.06
CA VAL A 527 -6.58 7.58 3.44
C VAL A 527 -7.71 7.80 4.45
N SER A 528 -8.47 8.89 4.30
CA SER A 528 -9.58 9.21 5.22
C SER A 528 -10.76 8.25 5.11
N ALA A 529 -11.17 7.86 3.90
CA ALA A 529 -12.24 6.90 3.71
C ALA A 529 -11.87 5.51 4.25
N SER A 530 -10.62 5.08 4.10
CA SER A 530 -10.17 3.78 4.64
C SER A 530 -10.16 3.77 6.16
N HIS A 531 -9.71 4.86 6.80
CA HIS A 531 -9.81 5.01 8.24
C HIS A 531 -11.25 4.94 8.71
N TRP A 532 -12.12 5.76 8.11
CA TRP A 532 -13.53 5.81 8.48
C TRP A 532 -14.20 4.44 8.35
N MET A 533 -13.97 3.72 7.25
CA MET A 533 -14.53 2.37 7.04
C MET A 533 -14.04 1.34 8.06
N ASP A 534 -12.80 1.44 8.55
CA ASP A 534 -12.21 0.42 9.42
C ASP A 534 -12.36 0.74 10.90
N VAL A 535 -12.01 1.96 11.31
CA VAL A 535 -11.86 2.34 12.71
C VAL A 535 -13.16 2.91 13.29
N ASP A 536 -13.86 3.75 12.53
CA ASP A 536 -15.04 4.48 13.01
C ASP A 536 -16.36 3.73 12.82
N VAL A 537 -16.34 2.64 12.06
CA VAL A 537 -17.49 1.76 11.84
C VAL A 537 -17.34 0.51 12.70
N CYS A 538 -18.44 0.08 13.33
CA CYS A 538 -18.48 -1.14 14.13
C CYS A 538 -18.59 -2.37 13.22
N HIS A 539 -17.61 -3.28 13.29
CA HIS A 539 -17.56 -4.54 12.52
C HIS A 539 -17.94 -5.77 13.34
N TYR A 540 -18.15 -5.59 14.65
CA TYR A 540 -18.56 -6.67 15.54
C TYR A 540 -19.30 -6.13 16.77
N SER A 541 -20.49 -6.68 17.02
CA SER A 541 -21.36 -6.31 18.14
C SER A 541 -22.19 -7.51 18.61
N LYS A 542 -22.48 -7.57 19.91
CA LYS A 542 -23.50 -8.50 20.45
C LYS A 542 -24.92 -8.09 20.06
N ASP A 543 -25.12 -6.79 19.85
CA ASP A 543 -26.39 -6.24 19.41
C ASP A 543 -26.45 -6.33 17.88
N PRO A 544 -27.35 -7.17 17.32
CA PRO A 544 -27.46 -7.33 15.87
C PRO A 544 -28.03 -6.09 15.17
N LEU A 545 -28.47 -5.08 15.91
CA LEU A 545 -28.98 -3.81 15.38
C LEU A 545 -27.90 -2.70 15.32
N ARG A 546 -26.67 -3.00 15.75
CA ARG A 546 -25.59 -2.04 15.86
C ARG A 546 -24.60 -2.11 14.71
#